data_AF-A0A2D8U493-F1
#
_entry.id   AF-A0A2D8U493-F1
#
_cell.length_a   1.000
_cell.length_b   1.000
_cell.length_c   1.000
_cell.angle_alpha   90.00
_cell.angle_beta   90.00
_cell.angle_gamma   90.00
#
_symmetry.space_group_name_H-M   'P 1'
#
loop_
_entity.id
_entity.type
_entity.pdbx_description
1 polymer ?
#
loop_
_entity_poly.entity_id
_entity_poly.type
_entity_poly.pdbx_seq_one_letter_code
_entity_poly.pdbx_strand_id
1 'polypeptide(L)'
;MYRNLGDGTFAEIFFYPLNGAFKALARDFDQDGDLDIAAIAMFADYEHHPEQGFVYLENLSAKGSPFTFKPRTLTDVSLGRWLTMDAGDLDGDGDLDIVLGSFAGLPHPRQKDWMTKGQPVLLLENTTR
;
A
#
# COMPACT_ATOMS: atom_id res chain seq x y z
N MET A 1 2.91 13.15 3.77
CA MET A 1 1.57 13.78 3.85
C MET A 1 1.75 15.25 4.18
N TYR A 2 0.99 16.10 3.50
CA TYR A 2 0.97 17.54 3.74
C TYR A 2 -0.45 17.98 4.12
N ARG A 3 -0.58 18.78 5.18
CA ARG A 3 -1.85 19.40 5.56
C ARG A 3 -1.99 20.72 4.81
N ASN A 4 -3.10 20.89 4.11
CA ASN A 4 -3.51 22.18 3.58
C ASN A 4 -3.85 23.12 4.75
N LEU A 5 -3.21 24.29 4.80
CA LEU A 5 -3.42 25.29 5.86
C LEU A 5 -4.57 26.27 5.56
N GLY A 6 -5.23 26.12 4.41
CA GLY A 6 -6.43 26.87 4.04
C GLY A 6 -6.17 28.14 3.21
N ASP A 7 -4.90 28.53 3.07
CA ASP A 7 -4.44 29.68 2.27
C ASP A 7 -3.67 29.25 1.00
N GLY A 8 -3.78 27.96 0.64
CA GLY A 8 -3.03 27.37 -0.47
C GLY A 8 -1.59 26.98 -0.09
N THR A 9 -1.18 27.20 1.16
CA THR A 9 0.09 26.67 1.69
C THR A 9 -0.12 25.30 2.35
N PHE A 10 0.97 24.55 2.42
CA PHE A 10 0.98 23.16 2.87
C PHE A 10 2.12 22.95 3.87
N ALA A 11 1.82 22.29 4.98
CA ALA A 11 2.82 21.89 5.96
C ALA A 11 2.97 20.37 5.99
N GLU A 12 4.21 19.87 6.03
CA GLU A 12 4.44 18.44 6.23
C GLU A 12 3.95 18.03 7.62
N ILE A 13 3.18 16.96 7.69
CA ILE A 13 2.62 16.45 8.95
C ILE A 13 3.03 15.01 9.24
N PHE A 14 3.54 14.29 8.23
CA PHE A 14 4.00 12.92 8.34
C PHE A 14 4.79 12.53 7.09
N PHE A 15 5.82 11.71 7.25
CA PHE A 15 6.58 11.15 6.15
C PHE A 15 6.85 9.67 6.43
N TYR A 16 6.58 8.81 5.44
CA TYR A 16 6.95 7.41 5.45
C TYR A 16 7.86 7.15 4.24
N PRO A 17 9.12 6.70 4.44
CA PRO A 17 10.03 6.44 3.35
C PRO A 17 9.59 5.18 2.58
N LEU A 18 9.18 5.37 1.32
CA LEU A 18 8.80 4.29 0.43
C LEU A 18 9.47 4.51 -0.94
N ASN A 19 10.68 3.96 -1.09
CA ASN A 19 11.46 4.15 -2.30
C ASN A 19 10.76 3.51 -3.50
N GLY A 20 10.69 4.23 -4.62
CA GLY A 20 10.03 3.73 -5.82
C GLY A 20 8.51 3.61 -5.71
N ALA A 21 7.89 4.30 -4.72
CA ALA A 21 6.44 4.42 -4.58
C ALA A 21 5.80 4.87 -5.91
N PHE A 22 4.71 4.21 -6.28
CA PHE A 22 4.07 4.39 -7.59
C PHE A 22 2.59 4.74 -7.48
N LYS A 23 1.89 4.18 -6.48
CA LYS A 23 0.49 4.48 -6.20
C LYS A 23 0.22 4.38 -4.70
N ALA A 24 -0.66 5.24 -4.20
CA ALA A 24 -1.24 5.15 -2.86
C ALA A 24 -2.75 5.37 -2.94
N LEU A 25 -3.50 4.71 -2.07
CA LEU A 25 -4.94 4.84 -1.88
C LEU A 25 -5.20 5.13 -0.40
N ALA A 26 -5.96 6.19 -0.12
CA ALA A 26 -6.40 6.50 1.23
C ALA A 26 -7.88 6.15 1.40
N ARG A 27 -8.20 5.20 2.28
CA ARG A 27 -9.55 4.68 2.58
C ARG A 27 -9.60 4.23 4.03
N ASP A 28 -10.79 4.16 4.57
CA ASP A 28 -11.08 3.56 5.89
C ASP A 28 -11.19 2.04 5.67
N PHE A 29 -10.05 1.33 5.75
CA PHE A 29 -10.00 -0.10 5.43
C PHE A 29 -10.40 -0.93 6.65
N ASP A 30 -10.05 -0.51 7.85
CA ASP A 30 -10.43 -1.22 9.08
C ASP A 30 -11.74 -0.74 9.74
N GLN A 31 -12.48 0.13 9.05
CA GLN A 31 -13.81 0.62 9.42
C GLN A 31 -13.85 1.35 10.78
N ASP A 32 -12.74 1.92 11.22
CA ASP A 32 -12.65 2.64 12.49
C ASP A 32 -13.02 4.13 12.39
N GLY A 33 -13.29 4.60 11.17
CA GLY A 33 -13.74 5.95 10.86
C GLY A 33 -12.60 6.92 10.55
N ASP A 34 -11.37 6.44 10.45
CA ASP A 34 -10.23 7.21 9.97
C ASP A 34 -9.69 6.69 8.62
N LEU A 35 -8.75 7.40 8.00
CA LEU A 35 -8.19 6.99 6.71
C LEU A 35 -6.82 6.34 6.89
N ASP A 36 -6.75 5.06 6.55
CA ASP A 36 -5.54 4.31 6.31
C ASP A 36 -4.93 4.62 4.93
N ILE A 37 -3.75 4.06 4.66
CA ILE A 37 -3.10 4.17 3.36
C ILE A 37 -2.57 2.81 2.88
N ALA A 38 -3.10 2.31 1.76
CA ALA A 38 -2.44 1.26 0.99
C ALA A 38 -1.51 1.90 -0.05
N ALA A 39 -0.28 1.40 -0.17
CA ALA A 39 0.71 1.93 -1.10
C ALA A 39 1.50 0.80 -1.78
N ILE A 40 1.87 1.01 -3.03
CA ILE A 40 2.75 0.12 -3.80
C ILE A 40 3.99 0.86 -4.30
N ALA A 41 5.09 0.12 -4.41
CA ALA A 41 6.34 0.60 -4.95
C ALA A 41 6.88 -0.33 -6.04
N MET A 42 6.82 0.13 -7.29
CA MET A 42 7.28 -0.61 -8.47
C MET A 42 8.82 -0.75 -8.53
N PHE A 43 9.52 0.17 -7.88
CA PHE A 43 10.98 0.22 -7.78
C PHE A 43 11.45 0.22 -6.31
N ALA A 44 10.75 -0.54 -5.46
CA ALA A 44 11.22 -0.80 -4.10
C ALA A 44 12.68 -1.33 -4.12
N ASP A 45 13.39 -1.12 -3.02
CA ASP A 45 14.67 -1.77 -2.79
C ASP A 45 14.43 -3.26 -2.49
N TYR A 46 14.23 -4.06 -3.54
CA TYR A 46 13.94 -5.48 -3.41
C TYR A 46 15.14 -6.31 -2.91
N GLU A 47 16.31 -5.71 -2.74
CA GLU A 47 17.50 -6.37 -2.18
C GLU A 47 17.53 -6.26 -0.65
N HIS A 48 17.24 -5.08 -0.10
CA HIS A 48 17.31 -4.83 1.35
C HIS A 48 15.94 -4.66 2.02
N HIS A 49 14.94 -4.19 1.28
CA HIS A 49 13.60 -3.85 1.78
C HIS A 49 12.47 -4.36 0.84
N PRO A 50 12.43 -5.66 0.50
CA PRO A 50 11.42 -6.20 -0.41
C PRO A 50 9.97 -6.05 0.12
N GLU A 51 9.80 -5.90 1.43
CA GLU A 51 8.52 -5.57 2.08
C GLU A 51 7.92 -4.24 1.64
N GLN A 52 8.73 -3.33 1.09
CA GLN A 52 8.26 -2.05 0.56
C GLN A 52 7.47 -2.18 -0.74
N GLY A 53 7.49 -3.35 -1.41
CA GLY A 53 6.74 -3.56 -2.64
C GLY A 53 5.26 -3.22 -2.49
N PHE A 54 4.65 -3.63 -1.38
CA PHE A 54 3.31 -3.23 -0.93
C PHE A 54 3.36 -2.92 0.57
N VAL A 55 2.81 -1.79 0.98
CA VAL A 55 2.69 -1.39 2.37
C VAL A 55 1.28 -0.92 2.65
N TYR A 56 0.67 -1.47 3.68
CA TYR A 56 -0.52 -0.93 4.32
C TYR A 56 -0.09 -0.15 5.57
N LEU A 57 -0.48 1.12 5.65
CA LEU A 57 -0.24 2.00 6.77
C LEU A 57 -1.57 2.17 7.50
N GLU A 58 -1.75 1.40 8.56
CA GLU A 58 -2.88 1.52 9.49
C GLU A 58 -2.72 2.81 10.27
N ASN A 59 -3.71 3.69 10.21
CA ASN A 59 -3.67 4.92 10.97
C ASN A 59 -4.09 4.62 12.42
N LEU A 60 -3.26 5.06 13.37
CA LEU A 60 -3.48 4.86 14.80
C LEU A 60 -3.58 6.20 15.52
N SER A 61 -3.82 7.28 14.78
CA SER A 61 -3.77 8.62 15.35
C SER A 61 -5.01 8.92 16.19
N ALA A 62 -4.80 9.21 17.47
CA ALA A 62 -5.87 9.75 18.29
C ALA A 62 -6.28 11.12 17.77
N LYS A 63 -7.59 11.43 17.80
CA LYS A 63 -8.14 12.71 17.36
C LYS A 63 -7.37 13.90 17.96
N GLY A 64 -6.84 14.77 17.09
CA GLY A 64 -6.07 15.96 17.49
C GLY A 64 -4.59 15.70 17.81
N SER A 65 -4.12 14.45 17.72
CA SER A 65 -2.71 14.10 17.84
C SER A 65 -2.01 14.12 16.47
N PRO A 66 -0.67 14.15 16.44
CA PRO A 66 0.08 13.91 15.20
C PRO A 66 -0.27 12.55 14.58
N PHE A 67 -0.19 12.49 13.25
CA PHE A 67 -0.38 11.24 12.52
C PHE A 67 0.63 10.19 12.96
N THR A 68 0.14 9.01 13.29
CA THR A 68 0.94 7.84 13.65
C THR A 68 0.41 6.67 12.85
N PHE A 69 1.28 5.98 12.14
CA PHE A 69 0.90 4.84 11.31
C PHE A 69 1.67 3.59 11.70
N LYS A 70 1.03 2.43 11.61
CA LYS A 70 1.67 1.14 11.77
C LYS A 70 1.78 0.46 10.40
N PRO A 71 3.00 0.24 9.88
CA PRO A 71 3.18 -0.43 8.60
C PRO A 71 2.94 -1.93 8.71
N ARG A 72 2.27 -2.47 7.69
CA ARG A 72 2.03 -3.89 7.44
C ARG A 72 2.33 -4.18 5.97
N THR A 73 2.69 -5.42 5.67
CA THR A 73 3.04 -5.86 4.31
C THR A 73 2.58 -7.30 4.10
N LEU A 74 2.82 -7.84 2.90
CA LEU A 74 2.55 -9.23 2.58
C LEU A 74 3.53 -10.16 3.30
N THR A 75 3.04 -11.31 3.77
CA THR A 75 3.90 -12.36 4.32
C THR A 75 4.88 -12.90 3.28
N ASP A 76 4.44 -13.02 2.02
CA ASP A 76 5.29 -13.39 0.89
C ASP A 76 5.47 -12.21 -0.07
N VAL A 77 6.60 -11.51 0.12
CA VAL A 77 7.03 -10.37 -0.72
C VAL A 77 7.54 -10.78 -2.10
N SER A 78 7.58 -12.08 -2.41
CA SER A 78 7.92 -12.59 -3.75
C SER A 78 6.71 -12.75 -4.67
N LEU A 79 5.49 -12.55 -4.13
CA LEU A 79 4.25 -12.71 -4.88
C LEU A 79 4.09 -11.75 -6.05
N GLY A 80 4.81 -10.63 -6.10
CA GLY A 80 4.72 -9.76 -7.27
C GLY A 80 5.61 -8.54 -7.23
N ARG A 81 5.60 -7.86 -8.37
CA ARG A 81 6.20 -6.54 -8.57
C ARG A 81 5.06 -5.58 -8.94
N TRP A 82 4.50 -4.94 -7.94
CA TRP A 82 3.21 -4.26 -8.06
C TRP A 82 3.35 -2.94 -8.83
N LEU A 83 2.59 -2.83 -9.92
CA LEU A 83 2.55 -1.65 -10.80
C LEU A 83 1.25 -0.86 -10.62
N THR A 84 0.16 -1.56 -10.36
CA THR A 84 -1.16 -0.94 -10.15
C THR A 84 -1.85 -1.58 -8.95
N MET A 85 -2.80 -0.83 -8.40
CA MET A 85 -3.58 -1.23 -7.23
C MET A 85 -4.95 -0.55 -7.33
N ASP A 86 -6.02 -1.22 -6.95
CA ASP A 86 -7.33 -0.59 -6.73
C ASP A 86 -8.02 -1.18 -5.50
N ALA A 87 -9.08 -0.55 -5.03
CA ALA A 87 -9.83 -1.01 -3.87
C ALA A 87 -11.34 -0.87 -4.04
N GLY A 88 -12.09 -1.82 -3.51
CA GLY A 88 -13.55 -1.90 -3.59
C GLY A 88 -14.08 -3.09 -2.80
N ASP A 89 -15.36 -3.07 -2.46
CA ASP A 89 -16.09 -4.21 -1.90
C ASP A 89 -16.35 -5.23 -3.02
N LEU A 90 -15.48 -6.24 -3.16
CA LEU A 90 -15.50 -7.14 -4.32
C LEU A 90 -16.29 -8.43 -4.07
N ASP A 91 -16.44 -8.82 -2.82
CA ASP A 91 -17.24 -9.99 -2.43
C ASP A 91 -18.65 -9.62 -1.91
N GLY A 92 -18.92 -8.33 -1.66
CA GLY A 92 -20.21 -7.79 -1.27
C GLY A 92 -20.50 -7.86 0.22
N ASP A 93 -19.47 -8.02 1.06
CA ASP A 93 -19.62 -8.11 2.52
C ASP A 93 -19.60 -6.75 3.24
N GLY A 94 -19.26 -5.68 2.51
CA GLY A 94 -19.32 -4.30 2.97
C GLY A 94 -18.00 -3.73 3.48
N ASP A 95 -16.91 -4.51 3.49
CA ASP A 95 -15.57 -3.98 3.68
C ASP A 95 -14.84 -3.75 2.33
N LEU A 96 -13.74 -2.99 2.35
CA LEU A 96 -13.00 -2.68 1.13
C LEU A 96 -11.83 -3.65 0.96
N ASP A 97 -11.87 -4.43 -0.11
CA ASP A 97 -10.76 -5.25 -0.56
C ASP A 97 -9.72 -4.44 -1.33
N ILE A 98 -8.52 -5.01 -1.48
CA ILE A 98 -7.45 -4.44 -2.31
C ILE A 98 -7.07 -5.43 -3.41
N VAL A 99 -6.99 -4.95 -4.66
CA VAL A 99 -6.46 -5.73 -5.79
C VAL A 99 -5.13 -5.13 -6.24
N LEU A 100 -4.10 -5.96 -6.33
CA LEU A 100 -2.78 -5.61 -6.84
C LEU A 100 -2.57 -6.20 -8.23
N GLY A 101 -2.02 -5.41 -9.15
CA GLY A 101 -1.60 -5.84 -10.47
C GLY A 101 -0.07 -5.82 -10.60
N SER A 102 0.51 -6.95 -10.97
CA SER A 102 1.95 -7.15 -11.07
C SER A 102 2.46 -6.93 -12.50
N PHE A 103 3.66 -6.34 -12.63
CA PHE A 103 4.38 -6.25 -13.89
C PHE A 103 5.84 -6.68 -13.71
N ALA A 104 6.15 -7.91 -14.10
CA ALA A 104 7.50 -8.47 -14.01
C ALA A 104 8.31 -8.38 -15.32
N GLY A 105 7.85 -7.59 -16.30
CA GLY A 105 8.49 -7.51 -17.62
C GLY A 105 9.83 -6.76 -17.64
N LEU A 106 10.12 -5.94 -16.65
CA LEU A 106 11.37 -5.17 -16.58
C LEU A 106 12.53 -6.00 -15.99
N PRO A 107 13.75 -5.88 -16.54
CA PRO A 107 14.94 -6.53 -15.99
C PRO A 107 15.13 -6.20 -14.50
N HIS A 108 15.38 -7.23 -13.71
CA HIS A 108 15.68 -7.16 -12.27
C HIS A 108 16.26 -8.51 -11.81
N PRO A 109 17.15 -8.57 -10.81
CA PRO A 109 17.67 -9.85 -10.30
C PRO A 109 16.57 -10.85 -9.89
N ARG A 110 15.45 -10.36 -9.36
CA ARG A 110 14.26 -11.16 -8.96
C ARG A 110 13.25 -11.43 -10.08
N GLN A 111 13.50 -10.97 -11.31
CA GLN A 111 12.57 -11.09 -12.44
C GLN A 111 12.10 -12.53 -12.66
N LYS A 112 13.03 -13.49 -12.62
CA LYS A 112 12.72 -14.91 -12.83
C LYS A 112 11.74 -15.43 -11.78
N ASP A 113 11.88 -15.03 -10.52
CA ASP A 113 10.98 -15.46 -9.44
C ASP A 113 9.57 -14.92 -9.67
N TRP A 114 9.43 -13.62 -10.00
CA TRP A 114 8.13 -13.03 -10.28
C TRP A 114 7.45 -13.63 -11.52
N MET A 115 8.22 -13.93 -12.57
CA MET A 115 7.67 -14.54 -13.79
C MET A 115 7.27 -16.01 -13.62
N THR A 116 7.80 -16.72 -12.61
CA THR A 116 7.55 -18.17 -12.42
C THR A 116 6.65 -18.50 -11.24
N LYS A 117 6.69 -17.69 -10.17
CA LYS A 117 5.94 -17.90 -8.92
C LYS A 117 5.00 -16.75 -8.57
N GLY A 118 5.25 -15.57 -9.14
CA GLY A 118 4.46 -14.38 -8.86
C GLY A 118 3.04 -14.50 -9.39
N GLN A 119 2.15 -13.74 -8.76
CA GLN A 119 0.77 -13.58 -9.16
C GLN A 119 0.65 -12.38 -10.11
N PRO A 120 0.03 -12.53 -11.29
CA PRO A 120 -0.23 -11.39 -12.17
C PRO A 120 -1.23 -10.41 -11.54
N VAL A 121 -2.18 -10.96 -10.77
CA VAL A 121 -3.16 -10.22 -9.97
C VAL A 121 -3.26 -10.89 -8.61
N LEU A 122 -3.26 -10.10 -7.54
CA LEU A 122 -3.45 -10.58 -6.17
C LEU A 122 -4.62 -9.82 -5.53
N LEU A 123 -5.62 -10.55 -5.05
CA LEU A 123 -6.69 -10.02 -4.20
C LEU A 123 -6.26 -10.14 -2.73
N LEU A 124 -6.34 -9.05 -1.99
CA LEU A 124 -6.27 -9.01 -0.54
C LEU A 124 -7.69 -8.81 -0.05
N GLU A 125 -8.30 -9.93 0.32
CA GLU A 125 -9.60 -9.97 0.99
C GLU A 125 -9.44 -9.28 2.35
N ASN A 126 -10.26 -8.27 2.58
CA ASN A 126 -10.39 -7.71 3.92
C ASN A 126 -11.41 -8.57 4.68
N THR A 127 -11.18 -8.71 5.99
CA THR A 127 -12.02 -9.59 6.83
C THR A 127 -12.50 -8.85 8.06
N THR A 128 -12.58 -7.51 7.93
CA THR A 128 -13.01 -6.63 9.01
C THR A 128 -14.53 -6.77 9.13
N ARG A 129 -15.05 -6.85 10.36
CA ARG A 129 -16.47 -7.08 10.62
C ARG A 129 -17.06 -6.02 11.52
#